data_AF-A0AAD7HJU4-F1
#
_entry.id   AF-A0AAD7HJU4-F1
#
_cell.length_a   1.000
_cell.length_b   1.000
_cell.length_c   1.000
_cell.angle_alpha   90.00
_cell.angle_beta   90.00
_cell.angle_gamma   90.00
#
_symmetry.space_group_name_H-M   'P 1'
#
loop_
_entity.id
_entity.type
_entity.pdbx_description
1 polymer ?
#
loop_
_entity_poly.entity_id
_entity_poly.type
_entity_poly.pdbx_seq_one_letter_code
_entity_poly.pdbx_strand_id
1 'polypeptide(L)'
;KRAAQWKHWQVEVLPKLLLPFVRILHETKSLHDYAPLKILAKSCGCIGRIFKVAIVRFSAIEDVVLTMCACTPAPVQLINTSAFACAPISFSLAVDLHVLEFMRNLFVHITPNNTALVLALERVLANMGFQLDHKNSLRHRFSNCFMWYSHL
;
A
#
# COMPACT_ATOMS: atom_id res chain seq x y z
N LYS A 1 -0.26 20.80 9.24
CA LYS A 1 -0.83 19.60 8.58
C LYS A 1 0.24 18.57 8.19
N ARG A 2 1.28 18.93 7.40
CA ARG A 2 2.38 18.01 7.00
C ARG A 2 3.20 17.46 8.18
N ALA A 3 3.60 18.32 9.13
CA ALA A 3 4.36 17.89 10.33
C ALA A 3 3.58 16.91 11.23
N ALA A 4 2.27 17.12 11.39
CA ALA A 4 1.41 16.23 12.16
C ALA A 4 1.25 14.85 11.49
N GLN A 5 1.10 14.82 10.16
CA GLN A 5 1.09 13.55 9.42
C GLN A 5 2.43 12.83 9.49
N TRP A 6 3.54 13.56 9.38
CA TRP A 6 4.89 13.00 9.51
C TRP A 6 5.10 12.35 10.88
N LYS A 7 4.77 13.07 11.95
CA LYS A 7 4.82 12.55 13.33
C LYS A 7 3.96 11.30 13.47
N HIS A 8 2.74 11.30 12.91
CA HIS A 8 1.84 10.16 13.01
C HIS A 8 2.36 8.92 12.28
N TRP A 9 2.96 9.08 11.09
CA TRP A 9 3.62 7.97 10.40
C TRP A 9 4.75 7.37 11.24
N GLN A 10 5.65 8.20 11.75
CA GLN A 10 6.84 7.73 12.48
C GLN A 10 6.53 7.15 13.86
N VAL A 11 5.58 7.74 14.59
CA VAL A 11 5.32 7.39 16.00
C VAL A 11 4.23 6.32 16.12
N GLU A 12 3.22 6.34 15.25
CA GLU A 12 2.03 5.50 15.41
C GLU A 12 1.91 4.41 14.35
N VAL A 13 2.15 4.73 13.08
CA VAL A 13 1.86 3.79 11.98
C VAL A 13 3.01 2.85 11.72
N LEU A 14 4.18 3.35 11.31
CA LEU A 14 5.33 2.51 10.90
C LEU A 14 5.76 1.52 11.99
N PRO A 15 5.88 1.89 13.28
CA PRO A 15 6.26 0.92 14.32
C PRO A 15 5.28 -0.25 14.43
N LYS A 16 3.98 -0.01 14.22
CA LYS A 16 2.93 -1.05 14.25
C LYS A 16 2.94 -1.93 12.99
N LEU A 17 3.53 -1.45 11.88
CA LEU A 17 3.62 -2.19 10.63
C LEU A 17 4.86 -3.08 10.54
N LEU A 18 5.92 -2.80 11.30
CA LEU A 18 7.19 -3.52 11.21
C LEU A 18 7.03 -5.03 11.44
N LEU A 19 6.39 -5.44 12.55
CA LEU A 19 6.17 -6.86 12.84
C LEU A 19 5.27 -7.56 11.82
N PRO A 20 4.10 -7.00 11.43
CA PRO A 20 3.31 -7.53 10.31
C PRO A 20 4.11 -7.66 9.01
N PHE A 21 4.95 -6.68 8.69
CA PHE A 21 5.73 -6.67 7.45
C PHE A 21 6.79 -7.78 7.45
N VAL A 22 7.60 -7.89 8.51
CA VAL A 22 8.59 -8.97 8.65
C VAL A 22 7.92 -10.35 8.61
N ARG A 23 6.74 -10.48 9.23
CA ARG A 23 5.96 -11.72 9.15
C ARG A 23 5.58 -12.07 7.73
N ILE A 24 5.05 -11.10 6.98
CA ILE A 24 4.68 -11.31 5.57
C ILE A 24 5.90 -11.69 4.74
N LEU A 25 7.04 -11.03 4.94
CA LEU A 25 8.29 -11.43 4.28
C LEU A 25 8.66 -12.87 4.62
N HIS A 26 8.60 -13.28 5.89
CA HIS A 26 8.90 -14.64 6.27
C HIS A 26 7.93 -15.67 5.65
N GLU A 27 6.63 -15.44 5.76
CA GLU A 27 5.57 -16.34 5.28
C GLU A 27 5.57 -16.48 3.75
N THR A 28 5.91 -15.42 3.03
CA THR A 28 5.93 -15.39 1.55
C THR A 28 7.32 -15.67 0.97
N LYS A 29 8.31 -16.05 1.79
CA LYS A 29 9.71 -16.21 1.37
C LYS A 29 10.24 -14.99 0.62
N SER A 30 10.12 -13.83 1.26
CA SER A 30 10.49 -12.51 0.73
C SER A 30 9.69 -12.13 -0.51
N LEU A 31 8.36 -12.23 -0.42
CA LEU A 31 7.42 -11.90 -1.51
C LEU A 31 7.58 -12.80 -2.74
N HIS A 32 8.14 -14.01 -2.59
CA HIS A 32 8.22 -14.99 -3.67
C HIS A 32 6.89 -15.73 -3.86
N ASP A 33 6.33 -16.24 -2.76
CA ASP A 33 5.11 -17.04 -2.77
C ASP A 33 3.91 -16.09 -2.79
N TYR A 34 3.51 -15.69 -4.01
CA TYR A 34 2.33 -14.89 -4.27
C TYR A 34 1.06 -15.71 -4.03
N ALA A 35 0.50 -15.63 -2.82
CA ALA A 35 -0.90 -15.95 -2.62
C ALA A 35 -1.70 -14.66 -2.72
N PRO A 36 -2.83 -14.59 -3.45
CA PRO A 36 -3.81 -13.53 -3.23
C PRO A 36 -4.25 -13.64 -1.78
N LEU A 37 -3.64 -12.81 -0.93
CA LEU A 37 -3.79 -12.89 0.50
C LEU A 37 -5.26 -12.63 0.81
N LYS A 38 -5.96 -13.69 1.19
CA LYS A 38 -7.30 -13.59 1.77
C LYS A 38 -7.18 -12.57 2.89
N ILE A 39 -8.01 -11.53 2.87
CA ILE A 39 -8.10 -10.59 3.99
C ILE A 39 -8.43 -11.44 5.21
N LEU A 40 -7.41 -11.80 5.98
CA LEU A 40 -7.56 -12.45 7.28
C LEU A 40 -7.99 -11.33 8.21
N ALA A 41 -9.25 -10.90 8.04
CA ALA A 41 -9.93 -10.08 9.01
C ALA A 41 -9.96 -10.93 10.27
N LYS A 42 -8.98 -10.73 11.15
CA LYS A 42 -9.11 -11.18 12.53
C LYS A 42 -10.38 -10.52 13.04
N SER A 43 -11.45 -11.29 13.13
CA SER A 43 -12.74 -10.81 13.62
C SER A 43 -12.56 -10.52 15.10
N CYS A 44 -12.26 -9.28 15.45
CA CYS A 44 -12.62 -8.83 16.79
C CYS A 44 -14.14 -8.66 16.80
N GLY A 45 -14.81 -8.97 17.91
CA GLY A 45 -16.26 -8.75 18.06
C GLY A 45 -16.66 -7.27 18.11
N CYS A 46 -15.80 -6.36 17.66
CA CYS A 46 -16.01 -4.91 17.72
C CYS A 46 -16.83 -4.45 16.52
N ILE A 47 -17.66 -3.43 16.74
CA ILE A 47 -18.32 -2.72 15.63
C ILE A 47 -17.26 -1.92 14.88
N GLY A 48 -16.93 -2.37 13.66
CA GLY A 48 -15.94 -1.73 12.81
C GLY A 48 -16.55 -0.76 11.81
N ARG A 49 -15.74 0.20 11.36
CA ARG A 49 -16.07 1.08 10.23
C ARG A 49 -15.62 0.42 8.93
N ILE A 50 -16.54 0.34 7.96
CA ILE A 50 -16.23 -0.17 6.62
C ILE A 50 -15.48 0.91 5.83
N PHE A 51 -14.45 0.48 5.10
CA PHE A 51 -13.60 1.36 4.32
C PHE A 51 -13.19 0.68 3.00
N LYS A 52 -13.32 1.39 1.87
CA LYS A 52 -12.98 0.87 0.54
C LYS A 52 -11.64 1.43 0.09
N VAL A 53 -10.80 0.57 -0.49
CA VAL A 53 -9.44 0.92 -0.92
C VAL A 53 -9.16 0.24 -2.26
N ALA A 54 -8.69 1.01 -3.24
CA ALA A 54 -8.16 0.46 -4.47
C ALA A 54 -6.68 0.08 -4.28
N ILE A 55 -6.33 -1.18 -4.53
CA ILE A 55 -4.95 -1.68 -4.49
C ILE A 55 -4.39 -1.73 -5.90
N VAL A 56 -3.31 -1.01 -6.13
CA VAL A 56 -2.59 -1.01 -7.41
C VAL A 56 -1.56 -2.12 -7.43
N ARG A 57 -1.72 -3.08 -8.34
CA ARG A 57 -0.79 -4.19 -8.59
C ARG A 57 -0.17 -4.07 -9.99
N PHE A 58 0.75 -4.97 -10.34
CA PHE A 58 1.33 -5.00 -11.69
C PHE A 58 0.33 -5.34 -12.79
N SER A 59 -0.62 -6.25 -12.50
CA SER A 59 -1.54 -6.82 -13.48
C SER A 59 -3.00 -6.46 -13.26
N ALA A 60 -3.31 -5.69 -12.22
CA ALA A 60 -4.68 -5.36 -11.84
C ALA A 60 -4.79 -4.15 -10.92
N ILE A 61 -5.99 -3.59 -10.86
CA ILE A 61 -6.45 -2.72 -9.78
C ILE A 61 -7.60 -3.45 -9.07
N GLU A 62 -7.44 -3.69 -7.77
CA GLU A 62 -8.40 -4.45 -6.97
C GLU A 62 -9.05 -3.56 -5.92
N ASP A 63 -10.38 -3.50 -5.92
CA ASP A 63 -11.13 -2.84 -4.85
C ASP A 63 -11.30 -3.78 -3.66
N VAL A 64 -10.71 -3.41 -2.54
CA VAL A 64 -10.76 -4.15 -1.28
C VAL A 64 -11.59 -3.40 -0.26
N VAL A 65 -12.45 -4.14 0.44
CA VAL A 65 -13.25 -3.64 1.56
C VAL A 65 -12.59 -4.08 2.86
N LEU A 66 -12.20 -3.12 3.68
CA LEU A 66 -11.63 -3.32 5.00
C LEU A 66 -12.66 -2.97 6.07
N THR A 67 -12.66 -3.71 7.17
CA THR A 67 -13.43 -3.39 8.38
C THR A 67 -12.46 -2.96 9.46
N MET A 68 -12.35 -1.65 9.68
CA MET A 68 -11.39 -1.06 10.61
C MET A 68 -12.01 -0.86 11.99
N CYS A 69 -11.29 -1.28 13.03
CA CYS A 69 -11.58 -0.91 14.42
C CYS A 69 -10.26 -0.57 15.13
N ALA A 70 -10.34 -0.18 16.41
CA ALA A 70 -9.14 0.10 17.21
C ALA A 70 -8.19 -1.12 17.32
N CYS A 71 -8.74 -2.34 17.32
CA CYS A 71 -7.97 -3.58 17.42
C CYS A 71 -7.33 -4.02 16.09
N THR A 72 -7.94 -3.64 14.96
CA THR A 72 -7.47 -3.99 13.61
C THR A 72 -7.38 -2.72 12.75
N PRO A 73 -6.30 -1.93 12.92
CA PRO A 73 -6.10 -0.73 12.10
C PRO A 73 -5.97 -1.09 10.61
N ALA A 74 -6.54 -0.25 9.74
CA ALA A 74 -6.54 -0.51 8.30
C ALA A 74 -5.13 -0.68 7.68
N PRO A 75 -4.09 0.10 8.08
CA PRO A 75 -2.73 -0.11 7.58
C PRO A 75 -2.17 -1.51 7.89
N VAL A 76 -2.49 -2.08 9.06
CA VAL A 76 -2.06 -3.44 9.44
C VAL A 76 -2.76 -4.49 8.58
N GLN A 77 -4.06 -4.30 8.33
CA GLN A 77 -4.82 -5.19 7.44
C GLN A 77 -4.25 -5.19 6.02
N LEU A 78 -3.87 -4.01 5.50
CA LEU A 78 -3.26 -3.90 4.17
C LEU A 78 -1.92 -4.62 4.06
N ILE A 79 -1.03 -4.50 5.07
CA ILE A 79 0.24 -5.23 5.06
C ILE A 79 -0.01 -6.73 4.98
N ASN A 80 -1.00 -7.22 5.74
CA ASN A 80 -1.40 -8.62 5.70
C ASN A 80 -2.02 -9.04 4.35
N THR A 81 -2.37 -8.08 3.48
CA THR A 81 -2.77 -8.31 2.08
C THR A 81 -1.70 -7.92 1.05
N SER A 82 -0.44 -7.89 1.48
CA SER A 82 0.73 -7.47 0.67
C SER A 82 0.55 -6.11 0.00
N ALA A 83 -0.03 -5.14 0.70
CA ALA A 83 -0.20 -3.78 0.22
C ALA A 83 0.19 -2.74 1.27
N PHE A 84 0.60 -1.56 0.83
CA PHE A 84 0.94 -0.42 1.69
C PHE A 84 0.06 0.78 1.37
N ALA A 85 -0.40 1.49 2.40
CA ALA A 85 -1.31 2.63 2.25
C ALA A 85 -0.60 3.90 1.78
N CYS A 86 -1.26 4.71 0.94
CA CYS A 86 -0.70 6.01 0.52
C CYS A 86 -0.74 7.10 1.58
N ALA A 87 -1.51 6.90 2.66
CA ALA A 87 -1.71 7.86 3.74
C ALA A 87 -2.03 7.12 5.05
N PRO A 88 -1.82 7.74 6.23
CA PRO A 88 -1.89 7.01 7.49
C PRO A 88 -3.31 6.91 8.07
N ILE A 89 -4.19 7.87 7.74
CA ILE A 89 -5.52 8.03 8.38
C ILE A 89 -6.67 7.79 7.39
N SER A 90 -6.58 8.37 6.19
CA SER A 90 -7.59 8.21 5.14
C SER A 90 -6.87 8.04 3.82
N PHE A 91 -7.01 6.85 3.23
CA PHE A 91 -6.38 6.48 1.98
C PHE A 91 -7.40 5.76 1.09
N SER A 92 -7.70 6.30 -0.08
CA SER A 92 -8.50 5.55 -1.06
C SER A 92 -7.65 4.62 -1.92
N LEU A 93 -6.32 4.65 -1.74
CA LEU A 93 -5.38 3.91 -2.57
C LEU A 93 -4.28 3.26 -1.72
N ALA A 94 -3.95 2.03 -2.07
CA ALA A 94 -2.79 1.30 -1.61
C ALA A 94 -2.00 0.78 -2.81
N VAL A 95 -0.73 0.44 -2.58
CA VAL A 95 0.14 -0.12 -3.62
C VAL A 95 0.67 -1.46 -3.13
N ASP A 96 0.68 -2.44 -4.01
CA ASP A 96 1.24 -3.76 -3.75
C ASP A 96 2.72 -3.69 -3.33
N LEU A 97 3.13 -4.50 -2.35
CA LEU A 97 4.51 -4.55 -1.86
C LEU A 97 5.50 -4.95 -2.96
N HIS A 98 5.14 -5.83 -3.90
CA HIS A 98 6.03 -6.20 -5.03
C HIS A 98 6.27 -5.01 -5.96
N VAL A 99 5.23 -4.21 -6.21
CA VAL A 99 5.34 -3.00 -7.01
C VAL A 99 6.28 -2.01 -6.30
N LEU A 100 6.11 -1.81 -4.99
CA LEU A 100 6.97 -0.91 -4.21
C LEU A 100 8.42 -1.41 -4.11
N GLU A 101 8.61 -2.72 -3.93
CA GLU A 101 9.93 -3.34 -3.80
C GLU A 101 10.70 -3.31 -5.13
N PHE A 102 10.01 -3.58 -6.24
CA PHE A 102 10.58 -3.39 -7.58
C PHE A 102 11.08 -1.95 -7.77
N MET A 103 10.29 -0.95 -7.38
CA MET A 103 10.69 0.45 -7.52
C MET A 103 11.84 0.84 -6.59
N ARG A 104 11.85 0.32 -5.35
CA ARG A 104 12.95 0.52 -4.40
C ARG A 104 14.25 0.02 -5.01
N ASN A 105 14.24 -1.19 -5.56
CA ASN A 105 15.40 -1.78 -6.22
C ASN A 105 15.78 -1.06 -7.52
N LEU A 106 14.81 -0.62 -8.31
CA LEU A 106 15.08 0.14 -9.53
C LEU A 106 15.83 1.44 -9.24
N PHE A 107 15.40 2.20 -8.23
CA PHE A 107 16.01 3.49 -7.88
C PHE A 107 17.39 3.40 -7.19
N VAL A 108 17.85 2.20 -6.87
CA VAL A 108 19.27 1.97 -6.54
C VAL A 108 20.15 2.01 -7.80
N HIS A 109 19.58 1.67 -8.96
CA HIS A 109 20.31 1.51 -10.22
C HIS A 109 20.09 2.67 -11.21
N ILE A 110 19.06 3.50 -11.00
CA ILE A 110 18.77 4.67 -11.84
C ILE A 110 18.40 5.87 -10.96
N THR A 111 18.56 7.08 -11.51
CA THR A 111 18.10 8.31 -10.86
C THR A 111 16.61 8.22 -10.53
N PRO A 112 16.20 8.46 -9.27
CA PRO A 112 14.80 8.34 -8.86
C PRO A 112 13.89 9.27 -9.65
N ASN A 113 12.99 8.69 -10.45
CA ASN A 113 11.99 9.42 -11.22
C ASN A 113 10.59 8.82 -11.00
N ASN A 114 10.01 9.10 -9.83
CA ASN A 114 8.65 8.68 -9.49
C ASN A 114 7.62 9.09 -10.54
N THR A 115 7.82 10.23 -11.21
CA THR A 115 6.86 10.74 -12.20
C THR A 115 6.83 9.86 -13.44
N ALA A 116 8.00 9.60 -14.05
CA ALA A 116 8.07 8.75 -15.23
C ALA A 116 7.60 7.33 -14.93
N LEU A 117 7.95 6.81 -13.76
CA LEU A 117 7.58 5.46 -13.37
C LEU A 117 6.08 5.33 -13.13
N VAL A 118 5.45 6.25 -12.40
CA VAL A 118 3.99 6.23 -12.21
C VAL A 118 3.26 6.40 -13.53
N LEU A 119 3.71 7.29 -14.42
CA LEU A 119 3.11 7.44 -15.75
C LEU A 119 3.21 6.15 -16.57
N ALA A 120 4.35 5.44 -16.51
CA ALA A 120 4.51 4.14 -17.16
C ALA A 120 3.54 3.10 -16.57
N LEU A 121 3.42 3.05 -15.23
CA LEU A 121 2.49 2.14 -14.54
C LEU A 121 1.04 2.44 -14.91
N GLU A 122 0.61 3.70 -14.89
CA GLU A 122 -0.73 4.12 -15.33
C GLU A 122 -0.99 3.72 -16.78
N ARG A 123 0.00 3.88 -17.67
CA ARG A 123 -0.14 3.53 -19.08
C ARG A 123 -0.28 2.02 -19.28
N VAL A 124 0.51 1.21 -18.57
CA VAL A 124 0.43 -0.25 -18.61
C VAL A 124 -0.94 -0.72 -18.11
N LEU A 125 -1.39 -0.19 -16.96
CA LEU A 125 -2.70 -0.51 -16.39
C LEU A 125 -3.85 -0.11 -17.33
N ALA A 126 -3.76 1.08 -17.93
CA ALA A 126 -4.74 1.55 -18.91
C ALA A 126 -4.82 0.63 -20.14
N ASN A 127 -3.67 0.16 -20.64
CA ASN A 127 -3.63 -0.80 -21.74
C ASN A 127 -4.22 -2.17 -21.36
N MET A 128 -4.15 -2.56 -20.08
CA MET A 128 -4.81 -3.74 -19.55
C MET A 128 -6.31 -3.55 -19.28
N GLY A 129 -6.86 -2.36 -19.55
CA GLY A 129 -8.27 -2.02 -19.34
C GLY A 129 -8.59 -1.43 -17.96
N PHE A 130 -7.59 -1.20 -17.11
CA PHE A 130 -7.77 -0.57 -15.80
C PHE A 130 -7.60 0.94 -15.90
N GLN A 131 -8.66 1.70 -15.61
CA GLN A 131 -8.60 3.16 -15.58
C GLN A 131 -8.80 3.67 -14.14
N LEU A 132 -7.88 4.53 -13.72
CA LEU A 132 -8.05 5.28 -12.47
C LEU A 132 -8.82 6.56 -12.77
N ASP A 133 -9.94 6.73 -12.09
CA ASP A 133 -10.95 7.76 -12.35
C ASP A 133 -10.50 9.21 -12.05
N HIS A 134 -9.22 9.43 -11.74
CA HIS A 134 -8.73 10.68 -11.17
C HIS A 134 -7.40 11.16 -11.77
N LYS A 135 -7.50 12.15 -12.67
CA LYS A 135 -6.41 12.84 -13.40
C LYS A 135 -5.22 13.36 -12.58
N ASN A 136 -5.31 13.45 -11.25
CA ASN A 136 -4.24 13.98 -10.38
C ASN A 136 -3.94 13.11 -9.15
N SER A 137 -4.48 11.89 -9.06
CA SER A 137 -4.45 11.15 -7.79
C SER A 137 -3.35 10.11 -7.67
N LEU A 138 -3.02 9.34 -8.73
CA LEU A 138 -2.08 8.24 -8.56
C LEU A 138 -0.67 8.75 -8.32
N ARG A 139 -0.15 9.66 -9.15
CA ARG A 139 1.21 10.20 -8.99
C ARG A 139 1.51 10.67 -7.57
N HIS A 140 0.64 11.48 -6.98
CA HIS A 140 0.82 11.97 -5.62
C HIS A 140 0.63 10.87 -4.56
N ARG A 141 -0.42 10.04 -4.68
CA ARG A 141 -0.70 8.95 -3.71
C ARG A 141 0.39 7.88 -3.74
N PHE A 142 0.78 7.46 -4.94
CA PHE A 142 1.88 6.55 -5.17
C PHE A 142 3.19 7.10 -4.60
N SER A 143 3.54 8.36 -4.92
CA SER A 143 4.78 8.96 -4.41
C SER A 143 4.80 9.00 -2.89
N ASN A 144 3.67 9.30 -2.25
CA ASN A 144 3.57 9.24 -0.78
C ASN A 144 3.69 7.81 -0.25
N CYS A 145 3.01 6.86 -0.89
CA CYS A 145 3.10 5.44 -0.56
C CYS A 145 4.56 4.97 -0.59
N PHE A 146 5.26 5.24 -1.69
CA PHE A 146 6.66 4.86 -1.88
C PHE A 146 7.59 5.55 -0.90
N MET A 147 7.44 6.86 -0.67
CA MET A 147 8.24 7.59 0.32
C MET A 147 8.14 6.96 1.71
N TRP A 148 6.93 6.62 2.16
CA TRP A 148 6.72 6.03 3.48
C TRP A 148 7.14 4.55 3.54
N TYR A 149 6.94 3.81 2.45
CA TYR A 149 7.46 2.45 2.34
C TYR A 149 8.98 2.43 2.51
N SER A 150 9.72 3.38 1.89
CA SER A 150 11.17 3.48 2.05
C SER A 150 11.65 3.74 3.48
N HIS A 151 10.74 4.16 4.38
CA HIS A 151 11.01 4.30 5.82
C HIS A 151 10.58 3.09 6.66
N LEU A 152 9.92 2.10 6.04
CA LEU A 152 9.63 0.79 6.61
C LEU A 152 10.78 -0.17 6.30
#